data_AF-A0A7J9CRN3-F1
#
_entry.id   AF-A0A7J9CRN3-F1
#
_cell.length_a   1.000
_cell.length_b   1.000
_cell.length_c   1.000
_cell.angle_alpha   90.00
_cell.angle_beta   90.00
_cell.angle_gamma   90.00
#
_symmetry.space_group_name_H-M   'P 1'
#
loop_
_entity.id
_entity.type
_entity.pdbx_description
1 polymer ?
#
loop_
_entity_poly.entity_id
_entity_poly.type
_entity_poly.pdbx_seq_one_letter_code
_entity_poly.pdbx_strand_id
1 'polypeptide(L)'
;MTPLLMAARQGHEQTVRKILFHCPACCEKVDKRGWNLLHFLAFRDRSLELILSFIITGDAKYKYGSIKNLMDWKDASGITPQQVYNDMHYNTTG
;
A
#
# COMPACT_ATOMS: atom_id res chain seq x y z
N MET A 1 7.36 -10.41 5.33
CA MET A 1 6.04 -10.75 4.76
C MET A 1 5.07 -10.92 5.92
N THR A 2 3.98 -10.15 5.95
CA THR A 2 3.02 -10.11 7.07
C THR A 2 1.60 -10.44 6.58
N PRO A 3 0.62 -10.70 7.46
CA PRO A 3 -0.78 -10.90 7.06
C PRO A 3 -1.34 -9.72 6.22
N LEU A 4 -0.99 -8.48 6.59
CA LEU A 4 -1.38 -7.29 5.84
C LEU A 4 -0.82 -7.29 4.42
N LEU A 5 0.49 -7.52 4.28
CA LEU A 5 1.16 -7.55 2.97
C LEU A 5 0.64 -8.70 2.10
N MET A 6 0.34 -9.85 2.70
CA MET A 6 -0.29 -10.97 2.01
C MET A 6 -1.70 -10.65 1.52
N ALA A 7 -2.54 -10.03 2.36
CA ALA A 7 -3.88 -9.62 1.95
C ALA A 7 -3.83 -8.63 0.77
N ALA A 8 -2.91 -7.66 0.82
CA ALA A 8 -2.68 -6.73 -0.28
C ALA A 8 -2.20 -7.44 -1.55
N ARG A 9 -1.20 -8.33 -1.41
CA ARG A 9 -0.70 -9.13 -2.53
C ARG A 9 -1.80 -9.98 -3.15
N GLN A 10 -2.78 -10.48 -2.40
CA GLN A 10 -3.90 -11.26 -2.94
C GLN A 10 -5.09 -10.42 -3.42
N GLY A 11 -5.07 -9.09 -3.22
CA GLY A 11 -6.21 -8.22 -3.55
C GLY A 11 -7.39 -8.35 -2.58
N HIS A 12 -7.17 -8.87 -1.37
CA HIS A 12 -8.21 -9.03 -0.35
C HIS A 12 -8.49 -7.70 0.37
N GLU A 13 -9.11 -6.75 -0.34
CA GLU A 13 -9.35 -5.38 0.14
C GLU A 13 -10.05 -5.33 1.51
N GLN A 14 -11.12 -6.11 1.70
CA GLN A 14 -11.86 -6.14 2.96
C GLN A 14 -10.99 -6.61 4.14
N THR A 15 -10.08 -7.56 3.88
CA THR A 15 -9.12 -8.03 4.88
C THR A 15 -8.08 -6.95 5.19
N VAL A 16 -7.57 -6.25 4.17
CA VAL A 16 -6.68 -5.09 4.35
C VAL A 16 -7.34 -4.04 5.24
N ARG A 17 -8.58 -3.67 4.95
CA ARG A 17 -9.34 -2.67 5.71
C ARG A 17 -9.57 -3.10 7.16
N LYS A 18 -9.97 -4.36 7.41
CA LYS A 18 -10.12 -4.90 8.76
C LYS A 18 -8.81 -4.90 9.55
N ILE A 19 -7.71 -5.33 8.92
CA ILE A 19 -6.39 -5.34 9.59
C ILE A 19 -5.96 -3.93 9.95
N LEU A 20 -6.07 -2.97 9.03
CA LEU A 20 -5.70 -1.57 9.30
C LEU A 20 -6.58 -0.95 10.39
N PHE A 21 -7.88 -1.24 10.38
CA PHE A 21 -8.81 -0.76 11.42
C PHE A 21 -8.40 -1.19 12.83
N HIS A 22 -8.01 -2.45 13.01
CA HIS A 22 -7.60 -3.00 14.31
C HIS A 22 -6.12 -2.77 14.64
N CYS A 23 -5.23 -2.73 13.64
CA CYS A 23 -3.79 -2.53 13.79
C CYS A 23 -3.27 -1.50 12.77
N PRO A 24 -3.43 -0.19 13.03
CA PRO A 24 -2.91 0.85 12.14
C PRO A 24 -1.39 0.79 11.96
N ALA A 25 -0.65 0.55 13.05
CA ALA A 25 0.82 0.47 13.04
C ALA A 25 1.36 -0.67 12.16
N CYS A 26 0.52 -1.64 11.78
CA CYS A 26 0.92 -2.71 10.88
C CYS A 26 1.26 -2.19 9.46
N CYS A 27 0.81 -0.98 9.06
CA CYS A 27 1.09 -0.40 7.74
C CYS A 27 2.58 -0.09 7.50
N GLU A 28 3.36 0.14 8.55
CA GLU A 28 4.80 0.44 8.47
C GLU A 28 5.67 -0.80 8.26
N LYS A 29 5.07 -2.00 8.27
CA LYS A 29 5.81 -3.25 8.08
C LYS A 29 6.15 -3.46 6.60
N VAL A 30 7.38 -3.90 6.38
CA VAL A 30 7.91 -4.28 5.07
C VAL A 30 8.22 -5.77 4.98
N ASP A 31 8.32 -6.31 3.78
CA ASP A 31 8.88 -7.65 3.56
C ASP A 31 10.42 -7.63 3.40
N LYS A 32 11.01 -8.77 3.01
CA LYS A 32 12.47 -8.91 2.88
C LYS A 32 13.06 -8.03 1.75
N ARG A 33 12.23 -7.55 0.82
CA ARG A 33 12.62 -6.65 -0.26
C ARG A 33 12.51 -5.19 0.14
N GLY A 34 11.97 -4.89 1.32
CA GLY A 34 11.58 -3.53 1.69
C GLY A 34 10.20 -3.12 1.18
N TRP A 35 9.41 -4.07 0.64
CA TRP A 35 8.09 -3.74 0.11
C TRP A 35 7.07 -3.57 1.24
N ASN A 36 6.52 -2.36 1.33
CA ASN A 36 5.38 -2.02 2.21
C ASN A 36 4.04 -2.36 1.55
N LEU A 37 2.94 -2.06 2.26
CA LEU A 37 1.57 -2.25 1.78
C LEU A 37 1.34 -1.68 0.37
N LEU A 38 1.83 -0.48 0.10
CA LEU A 38 1.57 0.25 -1.14
C LEU A 38 2.29 -0.36 -2.34
N HIS A 39 3.50 -0.93 -2.16
CA HIS A 39 4.18 -1.67 -3.23
C HIS A 39 3.33 -2.83 -3.75
N PHE A 40 2.65 -3.56 -2.87
CA PHE A 40 1.79 -4.67 -3.29
C PHE A 40 0.49 -4.22 -3.93
N LEU A 41 -0.09 -3.10 -3.46
CA LEU A 41 -1.30 -2.53 -4.03
C LEU A 41 -1.04 -1.87 -5.40
N ALA A 42 0.19 -1.45 -5.69
CA ALA A 42 0.57 -0.90 -6.98
C ALA A 42 0.41 -1.90 -8.14
N PHE A 43 0.31 -3.20 -7.88
CA PHE A 43 0.00 -4.24 -8.88
C PHE A 43 -1.50 -4.44 -9.11
N ARG A 44 -2.35 -3.59 -8.53
CA ARG A 44 -3.81 -3.78 -8.49
C ARG A 44 -4.53 -2.53 -9.01
N ASP A 45 -5.15 -2.65 -10.19
CA ASP A 45 -5.82 -1.54 -10.91
C ASP A 45 -6.80 -0.71 -10.06
N ARG A 46 -7.53 -1.34 -9.14
CA ARG A 46 -8.57 -0.67 -8.33
C ARG A 46 -8.25 -0.55 -6.85
N SER A 47 -7.11 -1.09 -6.39
CA SER A 47 -6.87 -1.20 -4.95
C SER A 47 -6.04 -0.06 -4.39
N LEU A 48 -5.11 0.53 -5.15
CA LEU A 48 -4.30 1.64 -4.64
C LEU A 48 -5.17 2.86 -4.35
N GLU A 49 -5.95 3.32 -5.33
CA GLU A 49 -6.77 4.54 -5.20
C GLU A 49 -7.88 4.39 -4.15
N LEU A 50 -8.51 3.22 -4.06
CA LEU A 50 -9.56 2.94 -3.08
C LEU A 50 -9.00 2.84 -1.65
N ILE A 51 -7.85 2.20 -1.47
CA ILE A 51 -7.22 2.11 -0.15
C ILE A 51 -6.63 3.46 0.24
N LEU A 52 -6.06 4.21 -0.70
CA LEU A 52 -5.64 5.59 -0.46
C LEU A 52 -6.82 6.49 -0.09
N SER A 53 -7.96 6.41 -0.78
CA SER A 53 -9.16 7.18 -0.37
C SER A 53 -9.69 6.74 0.99
N PHE A 54 -9.72 5.44 1.29
CA PHE A 54 -10.08 4.96 2.63
C PHE A 54 -9.16 5.52 3.73
N ILE A 55 -7.87 5.65 3.43
CA ILE A 55 -6.85 6.15 4.36
C ILE A 55 -6.83 7.68 4.46
N ILE A 56 -7.05 8.39 3.35
CA ILE A 56 -6.94 9.84 3.22
C ILE A 56 -8.25 10.55 3.59
N THR A 57 -9.41 9.94 3.29
CA THR A 57 -10.73 10.62 3.32
C THR A 57 -11.56 10.35 4.58
N GLY A 58 -11.10 9.50 5.52
CA GLY A 58 -11.79 9.24 6.81
C GLY A 58 -11.10 9.85 8.04
N ASP A 59 -11.69 9.66 9.23
CA ASP A 59 -11.06 9.85 10.57
C ASP A 59 -9.65 9.24 10.69
N ALA A 60 -9.35 8.33 9.76
CA ALA A 60 -8.06 7.79 9.37
C ALA A 60 -6.93 8.83 9.15
N LYS A 61 -7.19 10.04 8.64
CA LYS A 61 -6.10 11.01 8.34
C LYS A 61 -5.20 11.30 9.55
N TYR A 62 -5.78 11.37 10.75
CA TYR A 62 -5.04 11.55 12.00
C TYR A 62 -4.49 10.24 12.58
N LYS A 63 -5.07 9.09 12.20
CA LYS A 63 -4.71 7.75 12.67
C LYS A 63 -3.61 7.08 11.83
N TYR A 64 -3.42 7.53 10.59
CA TYR A 64 -2.50 6.95 9.61
C TYR A 64 -1.58 8.00 8.96
N GLY A 65 -1.23 9.07 9.69
CA GLY A 65 -0.30 10.11 9.21
C GLY A 65 1.01 9.56 8.62
N SER A 66 1.45 8.38 9.07
CA SER A 66 2.59 7.64 8.52
C SER A 66 2.42 7.17 7.07
N ILE A 67 1.19 6.98 6.56
CA ILE A 67 0.97 6.35 5.24
C ILE A 67 1.37 7.26 4.08
N LYS A 68 1.24 8.59 4.22
CA LYS A 68 1.77 9.50 3.21
C LYS A 68 3.28 9.32 3.05
N ASN A 69 4.00 9.12 4.16
CA ASN A 69 5.44 8.86 4.13
C ASN A 69 5.77 7.50 3.49
N LEU A 70 4.87 6.50 3.60
CA LEU A 70 5.08 5.19 2.99
C LEU A 70 5.15 5.24 1.46
N MET A 71 4.51 6.23 0.81
CA MET A 71 4.60 6.44 -0.64
C MET A 71 6.04 6.78 -1.08
N ASP A 72 6.81 7.38 -0.19
CA ASP A 72 8.18 7.85 -0.46
C ASP A 72 9.24 6.85 0.03
N TRP A 73 8.83 5.80 0.75
CA TRP A 73 9.75 4.77 1.23
C TRP A 73 10.30 3.96 0.07
N LYS A 74 11.63 3.91 -0.02
CA LYS A 74 12.34 3.11 -0.99
C LYS A 74 12.49 1.67 -0.50
N ASP A 75 12.30 0.74 -1.42
CA ASP A 75 12.65 -0.66 -1.21
C ASP A 75 14.17 -0.87 -1.22
N ALA A 76 14.60 -2.13 -1.07
CA ALA A 76 16.02 -2.51 -1.06
C ALA A 76 16.75 -2.20 -2.39
N SER A 77 16.00 -1.96 -3.48
CA SER A 77 16.53 -1.56 -4.79
C SER A 77 16.44 -0.05 -5.03
N GLY A 78 15.93 0.73 -4.07
CA GLY A 78 15.78 2.17 -4.20
C GLY A 78 14.48 2.62 -4.86
N ILE A 79 13.54 1.71 -5.12
CA ILE A 79 12.28 1.97 -5.83
C ILE A 79 11.16 2.30 -4.85
N THR A 80 10.32 3.29 -5.18
CA THR A 80 9.15 3.68 -4.37
C THR A 80 7.87 3.00 -4.87
N PRO A 81 6.82 2.87 -4.02
CA PRO A 81 5.51 2.41 -4.45
C PRO A 81 4.95 3.21 -5.62
N GLN A 82 5.17 4.53 -5.65
CA GLN A 82 4.68 5.40 -6.71
C GLN A 82 5.33 5.06 -8.05
N GLN A 83 6.64 4.76 -8.05
CA GLN A 83 7.35 4.32 -9.26
C GLN A 83 6.80 2.98 -9.76
N VAL A 84 6.57 2.01 -8.87
CA VAL A 84 5.92 0.73 -9.25
C VAL A 84 4.53 0.97 -9.84
N TYR A 85 3.72 1.83 -9.23
CA TYR A 85 2.37 2.13 -9.74
C TYR A 85 2.42 2.73 -11.15
N ASN A 86 3.32 3.69 -11.37
CA ASN A 86 3.52 4.31 -12.67
C ASN A 86 3.94 3.26 -13.71
N ASP A 87 4.95 2.44 -13.43
CA ASP A 87 5.44 1.41 -14.35
C ASP A 87 4.36 0.40 -14.73
N MET A 88 3.47 0.07 -13.80
CA MET A 88 2.39 -0.90 -14.03
C MET A 88 1.22 -0.34 -14.85
N HIS A 89 0.93 0.98 -14.76
CA HIS A 89 -0.27 1.58 -15.36
C HIS A 89 0.01 2.48 -16.58
N TYR A 90 1.26 2.91 -16.81
CA TYR A 90 1.65 3.65 -18.03
C TYR A 90 2.05 2.73 -19.20
N ASN A 91 2.32 1.45 -18.96
CA ASN A 91 2.66 0.48 -20.02
C ASN A 91 1.44 -0.17 -20.71
N THR A 92 0.22 0.19 -20.32
CA THR A 92 -1.03 -0.34 -20.89
C THR A 92 -1.69 0.57 -21.94
N THR A 93 -1.06 1.67 -22.34
CA THR A 93 -1.54 2.58 -23.41
C THR A 93 -0.74 2.51 -24.71
N GLY A 94 0.03 1.44 -24.93
CA GLY A 94 0.77 1.18 -26.17
C GLY A 94 0.05 0.21 -27.09
#